data_AF-A0A7C3REN9-F1
#
_entry.id   AF-A0A7C3REN9-F1
#
_cell.length_a   1.000
_cell.length_b   1.000
_cell.length_c   1.000
_cell.angle_alpha   90.00
_cell.angle_beta   90.00
_cell.angle_gamma   90.00
#
_symmetry.space_group_name_H-M   'P 1'
#
loop_
_entity.id
_entity.type
_entity.pdbx_description
1 polymer ?
#
loop_
_entity_poly.entity_id
_entity_poly.type
_entity_poly.pdbx_seq_one_letter_code
_entity_poly.pdbx_strand_id
1 'polypeptide(L)' 'MAQVLTEGHADAVLAASIFHFGQYTVGEVKQYLASCGIPVRQ' A
#
# COMPACT_ATOMS: atom_id res chain seq x y z
N MET A 1 -3.41 -1.33 5.04
CA MET A 1 -3.31 -1.66 3.60
C MET A 1 -3.04 -3.14 3.39
N ALA A 2 -1.96 -3.71 3.94
CA ALA A 2 -1.64 -5.14 3.78
C ALA A 2 -2.79 -6.09 4.14
N GLN A 3 -3.42 -5.90 5.31
CA GLN A 3 -4.53 -6.75 5.76
C GLN A 3 -5.70 -6.83 4.78
N VAL A 4 -6.05 -5.73 4.12
CA VAL A 4 -7.16 -5.69 3.13
C VAL A 4 -6.81 -6.50 1.88
N LEU A 5 -5.52 -6.53 1.51
CA LEU A 5 -5.03 -7.29 0.38
C LEU A 5 -4.85 -8.79 0.71
N THR A 6 -4.48 -9.13 1.94
CA THR A 6 -4.20 -10.52 2.34
C THR A 6 -5.42 -11.24 2.92
N GLU A 7 -6.05 -10.67 3.94
CA GLU A 7 -7.20 -11.26 4.65
C GLU A 7 -8.52 -10.79 4.07
N GLY A 8 -8.57 -9.52 3.63
CA GLY A 8 -9.76 -8.92 3.03
C GLY A 8 -10.00 -9.34 1.58
N HIS A 9 -9.05 -10.05 0.96
CA HIS A 9 -9.11 -10.52 -0.43
C HIS A 9 -9.42 -9.42 -1.47
N ALA A 10 -9.07 -8.17 -1.18
CA ALA A 10 -9.25 -7.09 -2.14
C ALA A 10 -8.18 -7.16 -3.24
N ASP A 11 -8.58 -6.95 -4.49
CA ASP A 11 -7.65 -6.88 -5.62
C ASP A 11 -6.81 -5.59 -5.61
N ALA A 12 -7.31 -4.53 -4.98
CA ALA A 12 -6.66 -3.23 -4.93
C ALA A 12 -7.06 -2.42 -3.69
N VAL A 13 -6.20 -1.46 -3.30
CA VAL A 13 -6.47 -0.48 -2.24
C VAL A 13 -6.17 0.91 -2.79
N LEU A 14 -7.07 1.86 -2.51
CA LEU A 14 -6.91 3.26 -2.85
C LEU A 14 -6.67 4.09 -1.59
N ALA A 15 -5.70 5.00 -1.65
CA ALA A 15 -5.48 6.02 -0.63
C ALA A 15 -5.26 7.36 -1.31
N ALA A 16 -5.85 8.43 -0.76
CA ALA A 16 -5.78 9.78 -1.34
C ALA A 16 -5.15 10.79 -0.37
N SER A 17 -5.78 11.02 0.79
CA SER A 17 -5.35 12.06 1.74
C SER A 17 -3.90 11.88 2.22
N ILE A 18 -3.46 10.65 2.47
CA ILE A 18 -2.10 10.39 2.95
C ILE A 18 -1.02 10.77 1.93
N PHE A 19 -1.34 10.69 0.63
CA PHE A 19 -0.44 11.12 -0.44
C PHE A 19 -0.59 12.61 -0.72
N HIS A 20 -1.82 13.13 -0.68
CA HIS A 20 -2.09 14.55 -0.93
C HIS A 20 -1.42 15.45 0.12
N PHE A 21 -1.44 15.03 1.39
CA PHE A 21 -0.82 15.77 2.48
C PHE A 21 0.64 15.37 2.76
N GLY A 22 1.24 14.52 1.92
CA GLY A 22 2.64 14.11 2.05
C GLY A 22 2.98 13.38 3.34
N GLN A 23 2.00 12.73 3.99
CA GLN A 23 2.22 11.94 5.20
C GLN A 23 3.04 10.68 4.87
N TYR A 24 2.82 10.13 3.67
CA TYR A 24 3.61 9.07 3.08
C TYR A 24 3.74 9.32 1.57
N THR A 25 4.82 8.85 0.99
CA THR A 25 5.03 8.77 -0.45
C THR A 25 4.55 7.42 -0.98
N VAL A 26 4.31 7.35 -2.30
CA VAL A 26 4.01 6.09 -2.98
C VAL A 26 5.15 5.08 -2.81
N GLY A 27 6.41 5.56 -2.78
CA GLY A 27 7.59 4.72 -2.57
C GLY A 27 7.61 4.05 -1.20
N GLU A 28 7.37 4.81 -0.13
CA GLU A 28 7.33 4.29 1.25
C GLU A 28 6.21 3.24 1.42
N VAL A 29 5.02 3.49 0.86
CA VAL A 29 3.92 2.52 0.89
C VAL A 29 4.27 1.25 0.12
N LYS A 30 4.90 1.35 -1.05
CA LYS A 30 5.36 0.18 -1.81
C LYS A 30 6.41 -0.61 -1.04
N GLN A 31 7.38 0.04 -0.40
CA GLN A 31 8.39 -0.62 0.42
C GLN A 31 7.76 -1.38 1.58
N TYR A 32 6.79 -0.75 2.27
CA TYR A 32 6.03 -1.40 3.32
C TYR A 32 5.29 -2.64 2.81
N LEU A 33 4.53 -2.51 1.71
CA LEU A 33 3.81 -3.65 1.13
C LEU A 33 4.75 -4.78 0.69
N ALA A 34 5.88 -4.45 0.06
CA ALA A 34 6.91 -5.42 -0.29
C ALA A 34 7.48 -6.13 0.95
N SER A 35 7.69 -5.40 2.05
CA SER A 35 8.16 -5.98 3.33
C SER A 35 7.14 -6.94 3.96
N CYS A 36 5.85 -6.77 3.65
CA CYS A 36 4.78 -7.70 4.03
C CYS A 36 4.64 -8.90 3.07
N GLY A 37 5.53 -9.03 2.07
CA GLY A 37 5.46 -10.09 1.06
C GLY A 37 4.43 -9.83 -0.04
N ILE A 38 3.87 -8.62 -0.14
CA ILE A 38 2.88 -8.27 -1.16
C ILE A 38 3.62 -7.81 -2.43
N PRO A 39 3.42 -8.46 -3.59
CA PRO A 39 4.03 -8.04 -4.84
C PRO A 39 3.59 -6.63 -5.23
N VAL A 40 4.57 -5.75 -5.47
CA VAL A 40 4.34 -4.38 -5.92
C VAL A 40 5.25 -4.03 -7.09
N ARG A 41 4.73 -3.25 -8.04
CA ARG A 41 5.52 -2.74 -9.16
C ARG A 41 6.57 -1.76 -8.64
N GLN A 42 7.82 -1.92 -9.09
CA GLN A 42 8.89 -0.94 -8.86
C GLN A 42 8.60 0.32 -9.71
#